data_AF-A0A925GKX0-F1
#
_entry.id   AF-A0A925GKX0-F1
#
_cell.length_a   1.000
_cell.length_b   1.000
_cell.length_c   1.000
_cell.angle_alpha   90.00
_cell.angle_beta   90.00
_cell.angle_gamma   90.00
#
_symmetry.space_group_name_H-M   'P 1'
#
loop_
_entity.id
_entity.type
_entity.pdbx_description
1 polymer ?
#
loop_
_entity_poly.entity_id
_entity_poly.type
_entity_poly.pdbx_seq_one_letter_code
_entity_poly.pdbx_strand_id
1 'polypeptide(L)'
;WTAVNERDELGDELVPDYITGVKEGGFYGWPFSYYGQHEDPRRQGERPDLVKQAIVPDVALGAHTASLGLAFYDGKAFPEKYRNGAFVGQHGSWNRSVLSGYKVVFVPFRDGKPAGQPEDFLTGFIANPEKQEVYGRPVGVTVLPDGSMLVADDTSNTIWRISTPS
;
A
#
# COMPACT_ATOMS: atom_id res chain seq x y z
N TRP A 1 6.65 -9.26 5.86
CA TRP A 1 6.28 -8.04 5.11
C TRP A 1 4.98 -7.52 5.68
N THR A 2 4.81 -6.20 5.69
CA THR A 2 3.58 -5.55 6.16
C THR A 2 3.26 -4.37 5.25
N ALA A 3 1.98 -4.00 5.16
CA ALA A 3 1.52 -2.72 4.67
C ALA A 3 1.28 -1.78 5.87
N VAL A 4 1.54 -0.49 5.70
CA VAL A 4 1.40 0.51 6.76
C VAL A 4 0.78 1.78 6.18
N ASN A 5 -0.26 2.28 6.86
CA ASN A 5 -0.75 3.64 6.69
C ASN A 5 0.14 4.56 7.51
N GLU A 6 0.79 5.52 6.86
CA GLU A 6 1.75 6.40 7.52
C GLU A 6 1.08 7.70 8.00
N ARG A 7 1.86 8.57 8.65
CA ARG A 7 1.42 9.83 9.24
C ARG A 7 0.63 10.73 8.27
N ASP A 8 -0.58 11.10 8.69
CA ASP A 8 -1.44 12.12 8.07
C ASP A 8 -1.05 13.58 8.40
N GLU A 9 -1.83 14.56 7.92
CA GLU A 9 -1.79 15.99 8.29
C GLU A 9 -0.44 16.72 8.09
N LEU A 10 0.38 16.25 7.14
CA LEU A 10 1.58 16.94 6.66
C LEU A 10 1.42 17.49 5.23
N GLY A 11 0.16 17.60 4.78
CA GLY A 11 -0.23 18.04 3.44
C GLY A 11 -0.57 16.89 2.51
N ASP A 12 -0.92 17.22 1.27
CA ASP A 12 -1.45 16.24 0.30
C ASP A 12 -0.39 15.26 -0.22
N GLU A 13 0.89 15.62 -0.18
CA GLU A 13 1.98 14.85 -0.79
C GLU A 13 2.85 14.11 0.23
N LEU A 14 2.58 14.32 1.53
CA LEU A 14 3.28 13.66 2.63
C LEU A 14 2.26 13.05 3.60
N VAL A 15 2.49 11.86 4.15
CA VAL A 15 3.66 10.99 3.99
C VAL A 15 3.26 9.76 3.14
N PRO A 16 4.14 9.17 2.32
CA PRO A 16 3.79 7.94 1.63
C PRO A 16 3.50 6.80 2.61
N ASP A 17 2.36 6.13 2.38
CA ASP A 17 2.16 4.76 2.87
C ASP A 17 3.22 3.85 2.24
N TYR A 18 3.44 2.67 2.84
CA TYR A 18 4.46 1.77 2.35
C TYR A 18 4.18 0.30 2.62
N ILE A 19 4.96 -0.54 1.92
CA ILE A 19 5.24 -1.90 2.37
C ILE A 19 6.72 -2.05 2.71
N THR A 20 7.00 -2.87 3.73
CA THR A 20 8.37 -3.13 4.15
C THR A 20 8.54 -4.52 4.75
N GLY A 21 9.75 -5.07 4.63
CA GLY A 21 10.19 -6.22 5.39
C GLY A 21 10.36 -5.84 6.86
N VAL A 22 9.57 -6.45 7.74
CA VAL A 22 9.67 -6.24 9.18
C VAL A 22 10.96 -6.89 9.69
N LYS A 23 11.82 -6.09 10.33
CA LYS A 23 13.05 -6.53 10.98
C LYS A 23 12.81 -6.71 12.47
N GLU A 24 13.29 -7.82 13.02
CA GLU A 24 13.28 -8.03 14.46
C GLU A 24 14.04 -6.90 15.17
N GLY A 25 13.41 -6.29 16.18
CA GLY A 25 13.94 -5.11 16.88
C GLY A 25 14.01 -3.82 16.04
N GLY A 26 13.46 -3.81 14.81
CA GLY A 26 13.50 -2.66 13.92
C GLY A 26 12.63 -1.49 14.41
N PHE A 27 13.15 -0.28 14.32
CA PHE A 27 12.41 0.96 14.58
C PHE A 27 12.14 1.69 13.26
N TYR A 28 10.87 1.98 12.98
CA TYR A 28 10.43 2.58 11.70
C TYR A 28 9.99 4.05 11.84
N GLY A 29 10.26 4.68 12.98
CA GLY A 29 10.14 6.13 13.17
C GLY A 29 9.03 6.57 14.12
N TRP A 30 7.85 5.95 14.07
CA TRP A 30 6.72 6.40 14.89
C TRP A 30 7.01 6.35 16.40
N PRO A 31 6.63 7.38 17.20
CA PRO A 31 5.96 8.62 16.79
C PRO A 31 6.93 9.78 16.48
N PHE A 32 8.24 9.57 16.52
CA PHE A 32 9.24 10.64 16.51
C PHE A 32 9.69 11.07 15.11
N SER A 33 9.59 10.17 14.13
CA SER A 33 9.85 10.45 12.74
C SER A 33 8.89 9.69 11.84
N TYR A 34 8.80 10.12 10.58
CA TYR A 34 8.04 9.48 9.53
C TYR A 34 8.98 9.06 8.40
N TYR A 35 8.64 7.96 7.73
CA TYR A 35 9.35 7.46 6.55
C TYR A 35 10.90 7.46 6.69
N GLY A 36 11.40 6.93 7.79
CA GLY A 36 12.81 6.99 8.16
C GLY A 36 13.14 8.15 9.09
N GLN A 37 14.18 8.93 8.78
CA GLN A 37 14.76 9.91 9.72
C GLN A 37 14.14 11.32 9.61
N HIS A 38 12.97 11.46 9.00
CA HIS A 38 12.28 12.74 8.91
C HIS A 38 11.54 13.01 10.22
N GLU A 39 12.11 13.88 11.06
CA GLU A 39 11.53 14.22 12.36
C GLU A 39 10.09 14.73 12.23
N ASP A 40 9.17 14.23 13.08
CA ASP A 40 7.80 14.73 13.15
C ASP A 40 7.83 16.13 13.77
N PRO A 41 7.34 17.18 13.08
CA PRO A 41 7.37 18.56 13.58
C PRO A 41 6.68 18.76 14.92
N ARG A 42 5.72 17.90 15.28
CA ARG A 42 5.00 17.97 16.56
C ARG A 42 5.82 17.48 17.74
N ARG A 43 6.94 16.79 17.49
CA ARG A 43 7.81 16.15 18.48
C ARG A 43 9.27 16.55 18.31
N GLN A 44 9.49 17.71 17.70
CA GLN A 44 10.83 18.20 17.38
C GLN A 44 11.72 18.24 18.63
N GLY A 45 12.89 17.60 18.55
CA GLY A 45 13.89 17.55 19.60
C GLY A 45 13.63 16.54 20.72
N GLU A 46 12.48 15.83 20.73
CA GLU A 46 12.14 14.92 21.83
C GLU A 46 13.08 13.70 21.91
N ARG A 47 13.35 13.05 20.76
CA ARG A 47 14.15 11.81 20.67
C ARG A 47 15.04 11.75 19.43
N PRO A 48 16.03 12.66 19.31
CA PRO A 48 16.95 12.68 18.17
C PRO A 48 17.77 11.38 18.05
N ASP A 49 17.93 10.63 19.13
CA ASP A 49 18.56 9.31 19.15
C ASP A 49 17.73 8.25 18.42
N LEU A 50 16.41 8.27 18.57
CA LEU A 50 15.49 7.35 17.88
C LEU A 50 15.28 7.75 16.42
N VAL A 51 15.14 9.04 16.14
CA VAL A 51 15.02 9.55 14.77
C VAL A 51 16.21 9.09 13.90
N LYS A 52 17.43 9.14 14.42
CA LYS A 52 18.64 8.65 13.72
C LYS A 52 18.68 7.14 13.50
N GLN A 53 17.95 6.36 14.31
CA GLN A 53 17.87 4.90 14.19
C GLN A 53 16.73 4.44 13.28
N ALA A 54 15.81 5.34 12.91
CA ALA A 54 14.64 5.01 12.13
C ALA A 54 15.02 4.43 10.75
N ILE A 55 14.46 3.27 10.47
CA ILE A 55 14.64 2.53 9.21
C ILE A 55 13.72 3.16 8.16
N VAL A 56 14.28 3.48 7.00
CA VAL A 56 13.49 3.87 5.83
C VAL A 56 12.77 2.62 5.29
N PRO A 57 11.45 2.66 5.10
CA PRO A 57 10.70 1.56 4.49
C PRO A 57 11.16 1.21 3.07
N ASP A 58 10.88 -0.02 2.63
CA ASP A 58 11.42 -0.55 1.36
C ASP A 58 10.70 -0.02 0.10
N VAL A 59 9.38 0.18 0.16
CA VAL A 59 8.57 0.57 -1.02
C VAL A 59 7.52 1.60 -0.63
N ALA A 60 7.65 2.82 -1.14
CA ALA A 60 6.59 3.82 -1.08
C ALA A 60 5.41 3.43 -1.97
N LEU A 61 4.19 3.62 -1.47
CA LEU A 61 2.94 3.35 -2.16
C LEU A 61 2.16 4.62 -2.51
N GLY A 62 2.67 5.78 -2.10
CA GLY A 62 2.04 7.08 -2.30
C GLY A 62 1.36 7.60 -1.03
N ALA A 63 1.17 8.92 -0.95
CA ALA A 63 0.53 9.53 0.20
C ALA A 63 -0.99 9.27 0.21
N HIS A 64 -1.54 9.06 1.41
CA HIS A 64 -2.98 8.94 1.65
C HIS A 64 -3.64 7.78 0.89
N THR A 65 -2.92 6.71 0.55
CA THR A 65 -3.52 5.58 -0.20
C THR A 65 -4.33 4.63 0.66
N ALA A 66 -4.14 4.68 1.98
CA ALA A 66 -4.69 3.75 2.96
C ALA A 66 -4.43 2.29 2.54
N SER A 67 -3.16 1.90 2.52
CA SER A 67 -2.71 0.56 2.14
C SER A 67 -2.93 -0.47 3.26
N LEU A 68 -3.98 -1.30 3.15
CA LEU A 68 -4.48 -2.12 4.27
C LEU A 68 -4.18 -3.63 4.17
N GLY A 69 -4.05 -4.18 2.95
CA GLY A 69 -3.88 -5.62 2.73
C GLY A 69 -2.73 -5.94 1.80
N LEU A 70 -2.03 -7.05 2.06
CA LEU A 70 -0.92 -7.54 1.24
C LEU A 70 -1.02 -9.05 1.02
N ALA A 71 -0.80 -9.52 -0.21
CA ALA A 71 -0.64 -10.94 -0.53
C ALA A 71 0.46 -11.14 -1.57
N PHE A 72 1.32 -12.13 -1.34
CA PHE A 72 2.30 -12.56 -2.34
C PHE A 72 1.65 -13.45 -3.41
N TYR A 73 2.17 -13.37 -4.62
CA TYR A 73 1.72 -14.18 -5.76
C TYR A 73 2.88 -15.02 -6.33
N ASP A 74 2.77 -16.33 -6.15
CA ASP A 74 3.65 -17.37 -6.69
C ASP A 74 2.94 -18.27 -7.73
N GLY A 75 1.68 -17.96 -8.04
CA GLY A 75 0.87 -18.66 -9.01
C GLY A 75 1.28 -18.42 -10.47
N LYS A 76 0.62 -19.13 -11.39
CA LYS A 76 0.86 -19.02 -12.84
C LYS A 76 -0.35 -18.56 -13.66
N ALA A 77 -1.51 -18.41 -13.03
CA ALA A 77 -2.76 -18.05 -13.69
C ALA A 77 -2.70 -16.64 -14.28
N PHE A 78 -2.19 -15.66 -13.53
CA PHE A 78 -1.97 -14.32 -14.05
C PHE A 78 -0.78 -14.25 -15.03
N PRO A 79 -0.77 -13.25 -15.93
CA PRO A 79 0.35 -12.99 -16.84
C PRO A 79 1.71 -12.99 -16.13
N GLU A 80 2.76 -13.37 -16.86
CA GLU A 80 4.11 -13.55 -16.30
C GLU A 80 4.63 -12.35 -15.51
N LYS A 81 4.31 -11.12 -15.96
CA LYS A 81 4.71 -9.89 -15.28
C LYS A 81 4.17 -9.75 -13.84
N TYR A 82 3.09 -10.45 -13.50
CA TYR A 82 2.49 -10.44 -12.15
C TYR A 82 2.95 -11.62 -11.29
N ARG A 83 3.89 -12.44 -11.78
CA ARG A 83 4.47 -13.54 -11.03
C ARG A 83 5.60 -13.04 -10.15
N ASN A 84 5.75 -13.63 -8.96
CA ASN A 84 6.77 -13.30 -7.99
C ASN A 84 6.69 -11.82 -7.56
N GLY A 85 5.60 -11.46 -6.90
CA GLY A 85 5.43 -10.11 -6.36
C GLY A 85 4.36 -10.05 -5.29
N ALA A 86 4.08 -8.85 -4.82
CA ALA A 86 3.06 -8.59 -3.81
C ALA A 86 1.92 -7.75 -4.41
N PHE A 87 0.68 -8.19 -4.22
CA PHE A 87 -0.49 -7.37 -4.42
C PHE A 87 -0.81 -6.61 -3.14
N VAL A 88 -1.16 -5.33 -3.27
CA VAL A 88 -1.50 -4.46 -2.15
C VAL A 88 -2.84 -3.77 -2.41
N GLY A 89 -3.79 -3.93 -1.49
CA GLY A 89 -5.06 -3.23 -1.53
C GLY A 89 -4.94 -1.80 -0.98
N GLN A 90 -5.35 -0.82 -1.78
CA GLN A 90 -5.36 0.60 -1.42
C GLN A 90 -6.80 1.10 -1.28
N HIS A 91 -7.21 1.35 -0.04
CA HIS A 91 -8.57 1.74 0.32
C HIS A 91 -8.93 3.16 -0.13
N GLY A 92 -7.92 4.00 -0.26
CA GLY A 92 -8.02 5.34 -0.82
C GLY A 92 -8.10 6.46 0.22
N SER A 93 -7.74 7.65 -0.23
CA SER A 93 -7.63 8.87 0.58
C SER A 93 -8.97 9.37 1.09
N TRP A 94 -9.06 9.74 2.35
CA TRP A 94 -10.18 10.55 2.86
C TRP A 94 -9.83 12.04 3.05
N ASN A 95 -8.53 12.37 3.05
CA ASN A 95 -8.01 13.69 3.43
C ASN A 95 -7.04 14.25 2.37
N ARG A 96 -7.48 14.31 1.11
CA ARG A 96 -6.67 14.84 -0.01
C ARG A 96 -7.55 15.59 -0.99
N SER A 97 -7.01 16.63 -1.63
CA SER A 97 -7.74 17.41 -2.64
C SER A 97 -8.01 16.60 -3.91
N VAL A 98 -7.06 15.75 -4.30
CA VAL A 98 -7.18 14.80 -5.43
C VAL A 98 -7.10 13.38 -4.88
N LEU A 99 -8.08 12.55 -5.22
CA LEU A 99 -8.18 11.16 -4.76
C LEU A 99 -6.89 10.36 -5.06
N SER A 100 -6.42 9.63 -4.06
CA SER A 100 -5.25 8.73 -4.13
C SER A 100 -5.66 7.32 -3.67
N GLY A 101 -5.04 6.27 -4.20
CA GLY A 101 -5.41 4.88 -3.91
C GLY A 101 -6.60 4.38 -4.74
N TYR A 102 -7.60 3.78 -4.08
CA TYR A 102 -8.80 3.19 -4.71
C TYR A 102 -8.47 2.15 -5.79
N LYS A 103 -7.54 1.25 -5.46
CA LYS A 103 -6.99 0.29 -6.42
C LYS A 103 -6.34 -0.90 -5.72
N VAL A 104 -6.00 -1.92 -6.51
CA VAL A 104 -4.96 -2.90 -6.13
C VAL A 104 -3.74 -2.61 -6.96
N VAL A 105 -2.58 -2.50 -6.32
CA VAL A 105 -1.28 -2.39 -6.98
C VAL A 105 -0.51 -3.71 -6.89
N PHE A 106 0.37 -3.94 -7.85
CA PHE A 106 1.35 -5.02 -7.85
C PHE A 106 2.76 -4.45 -7.66
N VAL A 107 3.53 -5.00 -6.74
CA VAL A 107 4.94 -4.68 -6.56
C VAL A 107 5.75 -5.90 -7.00
N PRO A 108 6.61 -5.81 -8.03
CA PRO A 108 7.43 -6.93 -8.48
C PRO A 108 8.52 -7.26 -7.46
N PHE A 109 8.79 -8.55 -7.27
CA PHE A 109 9.85 -9.04 -6.39
C PHE A 109 10.83 -9.93 -7.18
N ARG A 110 12.10 -9.88 -6.77
CA ARG A 110 13.15 -10.79 -7.23
C ARG A 110 14.02 -11.14 -6.04
N ASP A 111 14.29 -12.44 -5.86
CA ASP A 111 15.13 -12.95 -4.77
C ASP A 111 14.70 -12.47 -3.38
N GLY A 112 13.37 -12.43 -3.14
CA GLY A 112 12.77 -12.00 -1.87
C GLY A 112 12.82 -10.49 -1.60
N LYS A 113 13.20 -9.67 -2.59
CA LYS A 113 13.29 -8.20 -2.46
C LYS A 113 12.45 -7.50 -3.54
N PRO A 114 11.93 -6.29 -3.27
CA PRO A 114 11.30 -5.46 -4.29
C PRO A 114 12.25 -5.21 -5.46
N ALA A 115 11.73 -5.31 -6.68
CA ALA A 115 12.52 -5.28 -7.91
C ALA A 115 12.05 -4.21 -8.91
N GLY A 116 11.14 -3.34 -8.51
CA GLY A 116 10.55 -2.31 -9.37
C GLY A 116 9.55 -1.44 -8.62
N GLN A 117 8.98 -0.48 -9.35
CA GLN A 117 7.95 0.41 -8.82
C GLN A 117 6.60 -0.33 -8.73
N PRO A 118 5.71 0.09 -7.82
CA PRO A 118 4.32 -0.37 -7.82
C PRO A 118 3.65 -0.08 -9.17
N GLU A 119 2.88 -1.04 -9.66
CA GLU A 119 2.10 -0.96 -10.90
C GLU A 119 0.61 -1.16 -10.62
N ASP A 120 -0.25 -0.43 -11.32
CA ASP A 120 -1.69 -0.62 -11.20
C ASP A 120 -2.10 -2.02 -11.71
N PHE A 121 -2.89 -2.75 -10.91
CA PHE A 121 -3.41 -4.08 -11.25
C PHE A 121 -4.93 -4.08 -11.42
N LEU A 122 -5.65 -3.56 -10.43
CA LEU A 122 -7.12 -3.43 -10.46
C LEU A 122 -7.50 -1.99 -10.16
N THR A 123 -8.12 -1.32 -11.13
CA THR A 123 -8.54 0.09 -11.06
C THR A 123 -10.00 0.23 -11.51
N GLY A 124 -10.50 1.46 -11.59
CA GLY A 124 -11.88 1.74 -12.03
C GLY A 124 -12.88 1.95 -10.89
N PHE A 125 -12.39 2.07 -9.65
CA PHE A 125 -13.24 2.34 -8.47
C PHE A 125 -13.59 3.82 -8.30
N ILE A 126 -12.92 4.73 -9.00
CA ILE A 126 -13.23 6.17 -8.96
C ILE A 126 -14.26 6.47 -10.06
N ALA A 127 -15.43 6.93 -9.65
CA ALA A 127 -16.55 7.25 -10.54
C ALA A 127 -16.40 8.65 -11.13
N ASN A 128 -16.13 9.62 -10.27
CA ASN A 128 -15.94 11.01 -10.64
C ASN A 128 -14.91 11.65 -9.69
N PRO A 129 -13.67 11.90 -10.16
CA PRO A 129 -12.64 12.48 -9.31
C PRO A 129 -12.94 13.92 -8.90
N GLU A 130 -13.61 14.72 -9.75
CA GLU A 130 -13.96 16.12 -9.46
C GLU A 130 -15.00 16.22 -8.33
N LYS A 131 -15.91 15.26 -8.26
CA LYS A 131 -16.95 15.18 -7.21
C LYS A 131 -16.55 14.30 -6.03
N GLN A 132 -15.36 13.70 -6.07
CA GLN A 132 -14.90 12.71 -5.09
C GLN A 132 -15.85 11.50 -4.96
N GLU A 133 -16.52 11.11 -6.04
CA GLU A 133 -17.43 9.96 -6.06
C GLU A 133 -16.65 8.68 -6.38
N VAL A 134 -16.88 7.64 -5.57
CA VAL A 134 -16.22 6.32 -5.70
C VAL A 134 -17.24 5.19 -5.62
N TYR A 135 -16.99 4.11 -6.35
CA TYR A 135 -17.82 2.90 -6.38
C TYR A 135 -17.35 1.82 -5.40
N GLY A 136 -16.09 1.89 -4.97
CA GLY A 136 -15.52 0.88 -4.09
C GLY A 136 -14.18 1.28 -3.51
N ARG A 137 -13.77 0.57 -2.47
CA ARG A 137 -12.55 0.81 -1.69
C ARG A 137 -11.88 -0.53 -1.37
N PRO A 138 -10.88 -0.95 -2.16
CA PRO A 138 -10.17 -2.20 -1.93
C PRO A 138 -9.47 -2.24 -0.56
N VAL A 139 -9.64 -3.33 0.20
CA VAL A 139 -9.02 -3.53 1.52
C VAL A 139 -8.09 -4.73 1.50
N GLY A 140 -8.67 -5.93 1.67
CA GLY A 140 -7.95 -7.19 1.77
C GLY A 140 -7.79 -7.84 0.41
N VAL A 141 -6.64 -8.46 0.18
CA VAL A 141 -6.36 -9.29 -1.00
C VAL A 141 -5.90 -10.66 -0.56
N THR A 142 -6.34 -11.71 -1.26
CA THR A 142 -5.85 -13.08 -1.02
C THR A 142 -5.88 -13.91 -2.29
N VAL A 143 -4.92 -14.83 -2.43
CA VAL A 143 -4.76 -15.69 -3.60
C VAL A 143 -5.36 -17.06 -3.30
N LEU A 144 -6.22 -17.54 -4.20
CA LEU A 144 -6.85 -18.85 -4.12
C LEU A 144 -5.94 -19.94 -4.70
N PRO A 145 -6.15 -21.23 -4.35
CA PRO A 145 -5.31 -22.33 -4.85
C PRO A 145 -5.28 -22.49 -6.38
N ASP A 146 -6.29 -22.01 -7.08
CA ASP A 146 -6.35 -22.02 -8.55
C ASP A 146 -5.58 -20.86 -9.20
N GLY A 147 -4.96 -19.99 -8.39
CA GLY A 147 -4.22 -18.81 -8.82
C GLY A 147 -5.09 -17.58 -9.13
N SER A 148 -6.41 -17.65 -8.92
CA SER A 148 -7.27 -16.46 -8.92
C SER A 148 -7.12 -15.67 -7.63
N MET A 149 -7.52 -14.39 -7.62
CA MET A 149 -7.41 -13.52 -6.46
C MET A 149 -8.78 -13.04 -6.00
N LEU A 150 -9.00 -13.00 -4.69
CA LEU A 150 -10.12 -12.31 -4.07
C LEU A 150 -9.69 -10.93 -3.59
N VAL A 151 -10.53 -9.92 -3.84
CA VAL A 151 -10.36 -8.54 -3.36
C VAL A 151 -11.61 -8.15 -2.59
N ALA A 152 -11.45 -7.77 -1.33
CA ALA A 152 -12.54 -7.25 -0.52
C ALA A 152 -12.71 -5.75 -0.76
N ASP A 153 -13.95 -5.32 -0.99
CA ASP A 153 -14.37 -3.93 -1.14
C ASP A 153 -15.42 -3.62 -0.08
N ASP A 154 -15.06 -2.79 0.90
CA ASP A 154 -15.91 -2.54 2.07
C ASP A 154 -17.05 -1.54 1.79
N THR A 155 -16.89 -0.67 0.80
CA THR A 155 -17.87 0.37 0.48
C THR A 155 -19.04 -0.20 -0.31
N SER A 156 -18.75 -1.09 -1.25
CA SER A 156 -19.81 -1.78 -2.00
C SER A 156 -20.28 -3.08 -1.34
N ASN A 157 -19.66 -3.49 -0.23
CA ASN A 157 -19.89 -4.79 0.42
C ASN A 157 -19.77 -5.97 -0.55
N THR A 158 -18.71 -5.95 -1.37
CA THR A 158 -18.48 -6.90 -2.47
C THR A 158 -17.15 -7.63 -2.28
N ILE A 159 -17.12 -8.92 -2.61
CA ILE A 159 -15.87 -9.67 -2.83
C ILE A 159 -15.72 -9.89 -4.33
N TRP A 160 -14.70 -9.27 -4.91
CA TRP A 160 -14.36 -9.44 -6.31
C TRP A 160 -13.46 -10.66 -6.49
N ARG A 161 -13.75 -11.52 -7.47
CA ARG A 161 -12.81 -12.57 -7.91
C ARG A 161 -12.19 -12.17 -9.23
N ILE A 162 -10.87 -12.09 -9.25
CA ILE A 162 -10.08 -11.76 -10.44
C ILE A 162 -9.42 -13.03 -10.96
N SER A 163 -9.71 -13.37 -12.22
CA SER A 163 -9.14 -14.53 -12.91
C SER A 163 -8.86 -14.17 -14.37
N THR A 164 -7.87 -14.82 -14.98
CA THR A 164 -7.73 -14.80 -16.43
C THR A 164 -8.87 -15.60 -17.07
N PRO A 165 -9.36 -15.19 -18.26
CA PRO A 165 -10.24 -16.05 -19.04
C PRO A 165 -9.58 -17.41 -19.27
N SER A 166 -10.36 -18.47 -19.08
CA SER A 166 -10.00 -19.84 -19.43
C SER A 166 -9.90 -20.03 -20.94
#